data_AF-A0A9E5Y3F2-F1
#
_entry.id   AF-A0A9E5Y3F2-F1
#
_cell.length_a   1.000
_cell.length_b   1.000
_cell.length_c   1.000
_cell.angle_alpha   90.00
_cell.angle_beta   90.00
_cell.angle_gamma   90.00
#
_symmetry.space_group_name_H-M   'P 1'
#
loop_
_entity.id
_entity.type
_entity.pdbx_description
1 polymer ?
#
loop_
_entity_poly.entity_id
_entity_poly.type
_entity_poly.pdbx_seq_one_letter_code
_entity_poly.pdbx_strand_id
1 'polypeptide(L)' 'MLRAGHEGRLTFDPALLQQPASFRAEVIVHELLHLKIPNHGPLFKALLKGYLAKYRRGL' A
#
# COMPACT_ATOMS: atom_id res chain seq x y z
N MET A 1 -10.84 1.84 -1.62
CA MET A 1 -9.88 1.32 -2.62
C MET A 1 -9.79 2.36 -3.72
N LEU A 2 -8.65 3.03 -3.83
CA LEU A 2 -8.50 4.16 -4.75
C LEU A 2 -7.64 3.73 -5.93
N ARG A 3 -7.93 4.33 -7.07
CA ARG A 3 -7.23 4.03 -8.31
C ARG A 3 -5.89 4.75 -8.34
N ALA A 4 -4.83 4.03 -8.67
CA ALA A 4 -3.65 4.62 -9.26
C ALA A 4 -4.06 5.33 -10.57
N GLY A 5 -3.87 6.65 -10.63
CA GLY A 5 -4.09 7.43 -11.85
C GLY A 5 -2.98 7.16 -12.87
N HIS A 6 -3.26 7.45 -14.15
CA HIS A 6 -2.41 7.17 -15.33
C HIS A 6 -1.01 7.86 -15.31
N GLU A 7 -0.66 8.64 -14.28
CA GLU A 7 0.59 9.41 -14.17
C GLU A 7 1.33 9.20 -12.84
N GLY A 8 1.11 8.07 -12.15
CA GLY A 8 1.75 7.80 -10.85
C GLY A 8 1.15 8.58 -9.68
N ARG A 9 -0.04 9.16 -9.87
CA ARG A 9 -0.80 9.83 -8.82
C ARG A 9 -1.55 8.80 -7.97
N LEU A 10 -1.24 8.77 -6.67
CA LEU A 10 -2.01 8.03 -5.68
C LEU A 10 -3.01 8.97 -5.01
N THR A 11 -4.25 8.53 -4.92
CA THR A 11 -5.29 9.24 -4.17
C THR A 11 -5.67 8.35 -3.00
N PHE A 12 -5.91 8.92 -1.82
CA PHE A 12 -6.44 8.19 -0.67
C PHE A 12 -7.79 8.77 -0.24
N ASP A 13 -8.68 7.92 0.27
CA ASP A 13 -9.96 8.32 0.84
C ASP A 13 -9.66 9.00 2.17
N PRO A 14 -10.18 10.22 2.45
CA PRO A 14 -10.00 10.87 3.75
C PRO A 14 -10.41 10.01 4.94
N ALA A 15 -11.37 9.09 4.78
CA ALA A 15 -11.77 8.13 5.81
C ALA A 15 -10.62 7.22 6.26
N LEU A 16 -9.57 7.07 5.43
CA LEU A 16 -8.36 6.34 5.80
C LEU A 16 -7.68 6.95 7.04
N LEU A 17 -7.78 8.27 7.26
CA LEU A 17 -7.18 8.95 8.41
C LEU A 17 -7.72 8.44 9.75
N GLN A 18 -8.97 7.95 9.77
CA GLN A 18 -9.63 7.42 10.96
C GLN A 18 -9.33 5.93 11.20
N GLN A 19 -8.58 5.29 10.30
CA GLN A 19 -8.26 3.87 10.41
C GLN A 19 -7.03 3.62 11.29
N PRO A 20 -6.92 2.42 11.90
CA PRO A 20 -5.73 2.02 12.66
C PRO A 20 -4.44 2.20 11.84
N ALA A 21 -3.34 2.54 12.52
CA ALA A 21 -2.05 2.79 11.85
C ALA A 21 -1.57 1.62 11.00
N SER A 22 -1.83 0.38 11.43
CA SER A 22 -1.52 -0.83 10.69
C SER A 22 -2.29 -0.92 9.37
N PHE A 23 -3.59 -0.62 9.40
CA PHE A 23 -4.43 -0.61 8.20
C PHE A 23 -4.01 0.49 7.23
N ARG A 24 -3.73 1.70 7.75
CA ARG A 24 -3.20 2.81 6.93
C ARG A 24 -1.90 2.41 6.24
N ALA A 25 -0.97 1.79 6.97
CA ALA A 25 0.30 1.34 6.41
C ALA A 25 0.12 0.29 5.31
N GLU A 26 -0.79 -0.68 5.50
CA GLU A 26 -1.11 -1.68 4.48
C GLU A 26 -1.63 -1.03 3.19
N VAL A 27 -2.63 -0.14 3.31
CA VAL A 27 -3.21 0.57 2.15
C VAL A 27 -2.15 1.43 1.44
N ILE A 28 -1.34 2.19 2.18
CA ILE A 28 -0.31 3.05 1.58
C ILE A 28 0.73 2.21 0.83
N VAL A 29 1.24 1.13 1.43
CA VAL A 29 2.23 0.25 0.77
C VAL A 29 1.63 -0.44 -0.45
N HIS A 30 0.36 -0.86 -0.37
CA HIS A 30 -0.36 -1.48 -1.47
C HIS A 30 -0.44 -0.55 -2.69
N GLU A 31 -0.90 0.68 -2.49
CA GLU A 31 -1.01 1.66 -3.58
C GLU A 31 0.36 2.06 -4.14
N LEU A 32 1.38 2.19 -3.29
CA LEU A 32 2.77 2.43 -3.74
C LEU A 32 3.31 1.27 -4.59
N LEU A 33 2.94 0.02 -4.26
CA LEU A 33 3.38 -1.14 -5.04
C LEU A 33 2.78 -1.17 -6.45
N HIS A 34 1.58 -0.62 -6.64
CA HIS A 34 0.98 -0.50 -7.97
C HIS A 34 1.80 0.34 -8.94
N LEU A 35 2.63 1.26 -8.43
CA LEU A 35 3.57 2.03 -9.26
C LEU A 35 4.69 1.19 -9.87
N LYS A 36 5.02 0.03 -9.27
CA LYS A 36 6.09 -0.87 -9.74
C LYS A 36 5.55 -2.14 -10.37
N ILE A 37 4.47 -2.68 -9.82
CA ILE A 37 3.88 -3.96 -10.21
C ILE A 37 2.36 -3.76 -10.24
N PRO A 38 1.75 -3.60 -11.43
CA PRO A 38 0.34 -3.24 -11.54
C PRO A 38 -0.59 -4.38 -11.08
N ASN A 39 -0.14 -5.63 -11.14
CA ASN A 39 -0.96 -6.80 -10.84
C ASN A 39 -0.65 -7.40 -9.47
N HIS A 40 -1.68 -7.86 -8.75
CA HIS A 40 -1.58 -8.51 -7.43
C HIS A 40 -1.08 -9.98 -7.46
N GLY A 41 -0.09 -10.27 -8.30
CA GLY A 41 0.50 -11.60 -8.44
C GLY A 41 1.35 -12.03 -7.23
N PRO A 42 1.96 -13.23 -7.27
CA PRO A 42 2.79 -13.74 -6.17
C PRO A 42 3.90 -12.79 -5.73
N LEU A 43 4.58 -12.13 -6.69
CA LEU A 43 5.63 -11.15 -6.41
C LEU A 43 5.09 -9.92 -5.64
N PHE A 44 3.93 -9.40 -6.04
CA PHE A 44 3.28 -8.29 -5.34
C PHE A 44 3.02 -8.65 -3.87
N LYS A 45 2.43 -9.83 -3.65
CA LYS A 45 2.11 -10.33 -2.30
C LYS A 45 3.37 -10.51 -1.44
N ALA A 46 4.44 -11.05 -2.03
CA ALA A 46 5.72 -11.23 -1.35
C ALA A 46 6.34 -9.89 -0.93
N LEU A 47 6.33 -8.90 -1.81
CA LEU A 47 6.85 -7.56 -1.52
C LEU A 47 6.01 -6.84 -0.47
N LEU A 48 4.67 -6.87 -0.57
CA LEU A 48 3.77 -6.29 0.41
C LEU A 48 4.07 -6.83 1.81
N LYS A 49 4.18 -8.16 1.96
CA LYS A 49 4.55 -8.81 3.22
C LYS A 49 5.93 -8.35 3.72
N GLY A 50 6.92 -8.26 2.83
CA GLY A 50 8.26 -7.82 3.17
C GLY A 50 8.32 -6.39 3.72
N TYR A 51 7.64 -5.45 3.05
CA TYR A 51 7.59 -4.04 3.48
C TYR A 51 6.85 -3.88 4.81
N LEU A 52 5.69 -4.55 4.98
CA LEU A 52 4.93 -4.46 6.23
C LEU A 52 5.66 -5.11 7.42
N ALA A 53 6.40 -6.20 7.18
CA ALA A 53 7.25 -6.80 8.21
C ALA A 53 8.41 -5.87 8.63
N LYS A 54 8.94 -5.05 7.71
CA LYS A 54 9.94 -4.03 8.06
C LYS A 54 9.32 -2.90 8.89
N TYR A 55 8.15 -2.40 8.48
CA TYR A 55 7.43 -1.34 9.20
C TYR A 55 7.09 -1.75 10.64
N ARG A 56 6.59 -2.98 10.83
CA ARG A 56 6.25 -3.50 12.18
C ARG A 56 7.45 -3.74 13.09
N ARG A 57 8.69 -3.76 12.56
CA ARG A 57 9.92 -3.91 13.35
C ARG A 57 10.55 -2.58 13.78
N GLY A 58 10.08 -1.46 13.24
CA GLY A 58 10.57 -0.11 13.56
C GLY A 58 9.63 0.71 14.45
N LEU A 59 8.56 0.08 14.95
CA LEU A 59 7.72 0.53 16.07
C LEU A 59 8.05 -0.35 17.28
#